data_AF-A0A7X8G6R2-F1
#
_entry.id   AF-A0A7X8G6R2-F1
#
_cell.length_a   1.000
_cell.length_b   1.000
_cell.length_c   1.000
_cell.angle_alpha   90.00
_cell.angle_beta   90.00
_cell.angle_gamma   90.00
#
_symmetry.space_group_name_H-M   'P 1'
#
loop_
_entity.id
_entity.type
_entity.pdbx_description
1 polymer ?
#
loop_
_entity_poly.entity_id
_entity_poly.type
_entity_poly.pdbx_seq_one_letter_code
_entity_poly.pdbx_strand_id
1 'polypeptide(L)' 'CAKQNEIPYQLEVMSVGGNDAGTIHTAAGGVPTGAVSIPCRYLHRPCEMVDKADVENAIKLLNTFVMKSF' A
#
# COMPACT_ATOMS: atom_id res chain seq x y z
N CYS A 1 -2.89 8.01 8.69
CA CYS A 1 -3.80 7.28 9.62
C CYS A 1 -3.04 6.22 10.43
N ALA A 2 -2.13 5.43 9.86
CA ALA A 2 -1.40 4.35 10.56
C ALA A 2 -0.86 4.72 11.96
N LYS A 3 0.02 5.74 12.06
CA LYS A 3 0.59 6.20 13.34
C LYS A 3 -0.46 6.58 14.40
N GLN A 4 -1.56 7.21 13.98
CA GLN A 4 -2.63 7.65 14.87
C GLN A 4 -3.45 6.49 15.42
N ASN A 5 -3.40 5.32 14.77
CA ASN A 5 -4.17 4.14 15.11
C ASN A 5 -3.25 2.96 15.49
N GLU A 6 -1.97 3.24 15.74
CA GLU A 6 -0.97 2.25 16.17
C GLU A 6 -0.88 1.01 15.25
N ILE A 7 -1.16 1.20 13.95
CA ILE A 7 -1.07 0.12 12.96
C ILE A 7 0.39 -0.01 12.51
N PRO A 8 1.04 -1.19 12.68
CA PRO A 8 2.38 -1.42 12.17
C PRO A 8 2.43 -1.20 10.65
N TYR A 9 3.45 -0.49 10.20
CA TYR A 9 3.69 -0.26 8.78
C TYR A 9 5.19 -0.12 8.54
N GLN A 10 5.59 -0.33 7.30
CA GLN A 10 6.94 -0.07 6.83
C GLN A 10 6.89 0.85 5.62
N LEU A 11 7.94 1.64 5.42
CA LEU A 11 8.10 2.42 4.21
C LEU A 11 8.72 1.51 3.15
N GLU A 12 8.09 1.49 1.98
CA GLU A 12 8.66 0.85 0.81
C GLU A 12 9.84 1.71 0.33
N VAL A 13 11.03 1.12 0.31
CA VAL A 13 12.25 1.77 -0.20
C VAL A 13 12.62 1.05 -1.48
N MET A 14 12.06 1.51 -2.60
CA MET A 14 12.43 1.06 -3.93
C MET A 14 13.23 2.16 -4.64
N SER A 15 14.44 1.83 -5.09
CA SER A 15 15.27 2.73 -5.90
C SER A 15 14.89 2.72 -7.38
N VAL A 16 14.28 1.63 -7.86
CA VAL A 16 13.85 1.43 -9.24
C VAL A 16 12.57 0.59 -9.24
N GLY A 17 11.59 0.97 -10.06
CA GLY A 17 10.33 0.25 -10.25
C GLY A 17 9.18 1.20 -10.56
N GLY A 18 7.98 0.64 -10.74
CA GLY A 18 6.77 1.40 -11.00
C GLY A 18 5.53 0.53 -10.80
N ASN A 19 4.43 1.18 -10.45
CA ASN A 19 3.11 0.59 -10.34
C ASN A 19 2.06 1.59 -10.88
N ASP A 20 0.79 1.22 -10.81
CA ASP A 20 -0.30 2.03 -11.35
C ASP A 20 -0.40 3.41 -10.71
N ALA A 21 -0.01 3.56 -9.43
CA ALA A 21 0.00 4.85 -8.76
C ALA A 21 0.96 5.85 -9.44
N GLY A 22 2.06 5.35 -10.02
CA GLY A 22 2.99 6.14 -10.83
C GLY A 22 2.31 6.76 -12.05
N THR A 23 1.41 6.05 -12.71
CA THR A 23 0.65 6.59 -13.84
C THR A 23 -0.50 7.47 -13.37
N ILE A 24 -1.29 6.99 -12.39
CA ILE A 24 -2.50 7.66 -11.91
C ILE A 24 -2.21 9.06 -11.36
N HIS A 25 -1.14 9.25 -10.58
CA HIS A 25 -0.90 10.54 -9.94
C HIS A 25 -0.62 11.69 -10.93
N THR A 26 -0.18 11.38 -12.15
CA THR A 26 0.07 12.37 -13.22
C THR A 26 -1.10 12.54 -14.20
N ALA A 27 -2.10 11.66 -14.11
CA ALA A 27 -3.22 11.67 -15.05
C ALA A 27 -4.07 12.94 -14.90
N ALA A 28 -4.65 13.40 -16.03
CA ALA A 28 -5.64 14.49 -16.08
C ALA A 28 -5.23 15.80 -15.35
N GLY A 29 -3.94 16.12 -15.31
CA GLY A 29 -3.43 17.33 -14.63
C GLY A 29 -3.09 17.12 -13.15
N GLY A 30 -3.23 15.89 -12.65
CA GLY A 30 -2.82 15.48 -11.30
C GLY A 30 -3.97 14.86 -10.51
N VAL A 31 -3.76 13.67 -9.95
CA VAL A 31 -4.72 13.00 -9.06
C VAL A 31 -4.05 12.72 -7.72
N PRO A 32 -4.60 13.19 -6.58
CA PRO A 32 -4.12 12.80 -5.26
C PRO A 32 -4.13 11.27 -5.13
N THR A 33 -2.94 10.69 -5.05
CA THR A 33 -2.75 9.24 -5.15
C THR A 33 -1.79 8.78 -4.06
N GLY A 34 -2.06 7.60 -3.50
CA GLY A 34 -1.16 6.89 -2.60
C GLY A 34 -1.21 5.40 -2.90
N ALA A 35 -0.13 4.69 -2.59
CA ALA A 35 -0.04 3.24 -2.73
C ALA A 35 0.14 2.58 -1.36
N VAL A 36 -0.46 1.39 -1.20
CA VAL A 36 -0.25 0.50 -0.06
C VAL A 36 0.06 -0.88 -0.62
N SER A 37 1.19 -1.45 -0.21
CA SER A 37 1.68 -2.74 -0.68
C SER A 37 1.73 -3.73 0.49
N ILE A 38 1.43 -5.00 0.24
CA ILE A 38 1.69 -6.09 1.18
C ILE A 38 3.06 -6.67 0.81
N PRO A 39 4.02 -6.79 1.74
CA PRO A 39 5.31 -7.41 1.48
C PRO A 39 5.13 -8.82 0.93
N CYS A 40 5.68 -9.05 -0.26
CA CYS A 40 5.51 -10.30 -0.98
C CYS A 40 6.87 -10.84 -1.43
N ARG A 41 7.09 -12.13 -1.22
CA ARG A 41 8.21 -12.89 -1.78
C ARG A 41 7.77 -13.58 -3.07
N TYR A 42 8.70 -13.60 -4.03
CA TYR A 42 8.51 -14.21 -5.34
C TYR A 42 7.45 -13.52 -6.21
N LEU A 43 7.30 -12.19 -6.06
CA LEU A 43 6.41 -11.39 -6.88
C LEU A 43 6.61 -11.70 -8.39
N HIS A 44 5.51 -11.90 -9.12
CA HIS A 44 5.46 -12.34 -10.53
C HIS A 44 5.89 -13.80 -10.78
N ARG A 45 5.77 -14.68 -9.79
CA ARG A 45 5.96 -16.14 -9.97
C ARG A 45 4.62 -16.88 -9.79
N PRO A 46 4.49 -18.10 -10.33
CA PRO A 46 3.24 -18.89 -10.18
C PRO A 46 2.84 -19.17 -8.72
N CYS A 47 3.79 -19.10 -7.80
CA CYS A 47 3.56 -19.23 -6.37
C CYS A 47 4.26 -18.06 -5.65
N GLU A 48 3.47 -17.26 -4.95
CA GLU A 48 3.89 -16.11 -4.18
C GLU A 48 3.70 -16.37 -2.69
N MET A 49 4.36 -15.58 -1.84
CA MET A 49 4.29 -15.75 -0.39
C MET A 49 4.22 -14.40 0.32
N VAL A 50 3.27 -14.29 1.24
CA VAL A 50 3.08 -13.11 2.09
C VAL A 50 2.97 -13.55 3.55
N ASP A 51 3.23 -12.62 4.49
CA ASP A 51 2.87 -12.82 5.88
C ASP A 51 1.38 -12.52 6.09
N LYS A 52 0.66 -13.40 6.77
CA LYS A 52 -0.76 -13.21 7.06
C LYS A 52 -1.01 -11.95 7.89
N ALA A 53 -0.12 -11.62 8.83
CA ALA A 53 -0.26 -10.43 9.67
C ALA A 53 -0.14 -9.13 8.85
N ASP A 54 0.70 -9.12 7.80
CA ASP A 54 0.81 -7.95 6.91
C ASP A 54 -0.49 -7.73 6.13
N VAL A 55 -1.15 -8.81 5.68
CA VAL A 55 -2.47 -8.74 5.04
C VAL A 55 -3.51 -8.15 6.00
N GLU A 56 -3.55 -8.65 7.24
CA GLU A 56 -4.50 -8.18 8.26
C GLU A 56 -4.27 -6.70 8.63
N ASN A 57 -3.01 -6.27 8.72
CA ASN A 57 -2.68 -4.86 9.01
C ASN A 57 -2.97 -3.94 7.82
N ALA A 58 -2.78 -4.40 6.57
CA ALA A 58 -3.18 -3.65 5.38
C ALA A 58 -4.70 -3.43 5.33
N ILE A 59 -5.50 -4.46 5.68
CA ILE A 59 -6.96 -4.33 5.79
C ILE A 59 -7.33 -3.29 6.85
N LYS A 60 -6.73 -3.34 8.04
CA LYS A 60 -6.96 -2.33 9.09
C LYS A 60 -6.63 -0.93 8.59
N LEU A 61 -5.48 -0.77 7.93
CA LEU A 61 -5.03 0.53 7.43
C LEU A 61 -6.01 1.13 6.42
N LEU A 62 -6.42 0.35 5.41
CA LEU A 62 -7.34 0.79 4.38
C LEU A 62 -8.73 1.09 4.94
N ASN A 63 -9.24 0.24 5.83
CA ASN A 63 -10.53 0.46 6.49
C ASN A 63 -10.52 1.76 7.31
N THR A 64 -9.50 1.97 8.15
CA THR A 64 -9.34 3.20 8.93
C THR A 64 -9.18 4.43 8.04
N PHE A 65 -8.50 4.31 6.88
CA PHE A 65 -8.36 5.42 5.94
C PHE A 65 -9.70 5.82 5.32
N VAL A 66 -10.49 4.86 4.84
CA VAL A 66 -11.79 5.11 4.20
C VAL A 66 -12.84 5.60 5.19
N MET A 67 -12.86 5.04 6.40
CA MET A 67 -13.85 5.40 7.43
C MET A 67 -13.54 6.72 8.14
N LYS A 68 -12.36 7.30 7.91
CA LYS A 68 -12.02 8.61 8.47
C LYS A 68 -12.84 9.68 7.77
N SER A 69 -13.75 10.35 8.49
CA SER A 69 -14.35 11.60 7.99
C SER A 69 -13.26 12.67 7.87
N PHE A 70 -13.20 13.30 6.71
CA PHE A 70 -12.33 14.43 6.39
C PHE A 70 -13.01 15.75 6.71
#